data_AF-A0A7S6MIV2-F1
#
_entry.id   AF-A0A7S6MIV2-F1
#
_cell.length_a   1.000
_cell.length_b   1.000
_cell.length_c   1.000
_cell.angle_alpha   90.00
_cell.angle_beta   90.00
_cell.angle_gamma   90.00
#
_symmetry.space_group_name_H-M   'P 1'
#
loop_
_entity.id
_entity.type
_entity.pdbx_description
1 polymer ?
#
loop_
_entity_poly.entity_id
_entity_poly.type
_entity_poly.pdbx_seq_one_letter_code
_entity_poly.pdbx_strand_id
1 'polypeptide(L)'
;MTPIKTTAVVLTFLLCITVSAAHAQKNSSPADGRDAINRMTKELGLSDTQRSKVETILNTEKMKVEAVFNEERKKLQSIQEETRSSLKAVLSPEQMEKLENKMRQESKKNAAQKK
;
A
#
# COMPACT_ATOMS: atom_id res chain seq x y z
N MET A 1 -43.59 9.59 -33.94
CA MET A 1 -42.75 8.43 -34.35
C MET A 1 -41.43 9.00 -34.86
N THR A 2 -40.25 8.88 -34.26
CA THR A 2 -39.68 8.13 -33.11
C THR A 2 -38.37 8.88 -32.74
N PRO A 3 -37.97 9.02 -31.47
CA PRO A 3 -36.71 9.69 -31.12
C PRO A 3 -35.50 8.75 -31.29
N ILE A 4 -34.43 9.31 -31.86
CA ILE A 4 -33.10 8.72 -32.00
C ILE A 4 -32.56 8.46 -30.59
N LYS A 5 -32.37 7.18 -30.25
CA LYS A 5 -31.75 6.74 -29.01
C LYS A 5 -30.23 6.85 -29.18
N THR A 6 -29.62 7.86 -28.56
CA THR A 6 -28.18 7.95 -28.37
C THR A 6 -27.71 6.83 -27.46
N THR A 7 -27.19 5.76 -28.05
CA THR A 7 -26.43 4.73 -27.33
C THR A 7 -25.07 5.31 -26.93
N ALA A 8 -24.99 5.85 -25.71
CA ALA A 8 -23.73 6.19 -25.07
C ALA A 8 -23.49 5.23 -23.90
N VAL A 9 -22.90 4.06 -24.18
CA VAL A 9 -22.30 3.23 -23.13
C VAL A 9 -21.07 2.54 -23.72
N VAL A 10 -19.92 3.22 -23.70
CA VAL A 10 -18.62 2.54 -23.58
C VAL A 10 -17.72 3.44 -22.74
N LEU A 11 -17.88 3.38 -21.42
CA LEU A 11 -16.85 3.85 -20.50
C LEU A 11 -16.09 2.62 -20.00
N THR A 12 -15.27 2.04 -20.87
CA THR A 12 -14.25 1.08 -20.48
C THR A 12 -13.07 1.86 -19.89
N PHE A 13 -13.15 2.15 -18.60
CA PHE A 13 -12.00 2.65 -17.85
C PHE A 13 -11.08 1.45 -17.58
N LEU A 14 -10.10 1.26 -18.45
CA LEU A 14 -9.09 0.21 -18.36
C LEU A 14 -8.11 0.55 -17.22
N LEU A 15 -8.51 0.30 -15.97
CA LEU A 15 -7.66 0.52 -14.81
C LEU A 15 -6.72 -0.69 -14.62
N CYS A 16 -5.70 -0.79 -15.49
CA CYS A 16 -4.58 -1.72 -15.30
C CYS A 16 -3.31 -0.94 -14.97
N ILE A 17 -3.17 -0.56 -13.68
CA ILE A 17 -1.84 -0.36 -13.09
C ILE A 17 -1.66 -1.46 -12.05
N THR A 18 -1.31 -2.65 -12.53
CA THR A 18 -0.82 -3.74 -11.67
C THR A 18 0.65 -3.49 -11.35
N VAL A 19 0.93 -2.61 -10.39
CA VAL A 19 2.22 -2.69 -9.68
C VAL A 19 2.11 -3.88 -8.73
N SER A 20 2.64 -5.02 -9.19
CA SER A 20 2.87 -6.17 -8.33
C SER A 20 3.98 -5.85 -7.33
N ALA A 21 3.64 -5.17 -6.23
CA ALA A 21 4.49 -5.11 -5.03
C ALA A 21 4.31 -6.38 -4.17
N ALA A 22 4.25 -7.55 -4.82
CA ALA A 22 4.04 -8.84 -4.16
C ALA A 22 5.33 -9.41 -3.54
N HIS A 23 6.40 -8.62 -3.44
CA HIS A 23 7.64 -9.04 -2.81
C HIS A 23 7.91 -8.17 -1.59
N ALA A 24 7.82 -8.81 -0.43
CA ALA A 24 8.37 -8.38 0.86
C ALA A 24 7.71 -7.18 1.57
N GLN A 25 6.49 -7.37 2.06
CA GLN A 25 6.09 -6.75 3.34
C GLN A 25 5.82 -7.85 4.36
N LYS A 26 6.84 -8.66 4.64
CA LYS A 26 6.93 -9.31 5.94
C LYS A 26 7.21 -8.17 6.91
N ASN A 27 6.28 -7.90 7.82
CA ASN A 27 6.53 -6.98 8.92
C ASN A 27 7.85 -7.43 9.58
N SER A 28 8.93 -6.69 9.38
CA SER A 28 10.20 -6.93 10.03
C SER A 28 10.00 -6.61 11.51
N SER A 29 9.56 -7.62 12.26
CA SER A 29 9.42 -7.53 13.71
C SER A 29 10.75 -7.06 14.31
N PRO A 30 10.76 -6.42 15.49
CA PRO A 30 12.00 -6.05 16.18
C PRO A 30 12.98 -7.22 16.42
N ALA A 31 12.49 -8.47 16.31
CA ALA A 31 13.33 -9.67 16.25
C ALA A 31 14.19 -9.72 14.97
N ASP A 32 13.61 -9.43 13.80
CA ASP A 32 14.23 -9.56 12.46
C ASP A 32 15.44 -8.62 12.27
N GLY A 33 15.36 -7.40 12.82
CA GLY A 33 16.46 -6.42 12.77
C GLY A 33 17.63 -6.79 13.69
N ARG A 34 17.34 -7.32 14.88
CA ARG A 34 18.37 -7.80 15.81
C ARG A 34 19.05 -9.05 15.27
N ASP A 35 18.30 -9.94 14.66
CA ASP A 35 18.82 -11.14 13.99
C ASP A 35 19.74 -10.78 12.82
N ALA A 36 19.40 -9.73 12.05
CA ALA A 36 20.25 -9.22 10.98
C ALA A 36 21.58 -8.67 11.51
N ILE A 37 21.57 -7.86 12.58
CA ILE A 37 22.78 -7.33 13.20
C ILE A 37 23.64 -8.46 13.77
N ASN A 38 23.04 -9.42 14.48
CA ASN A 38 23.77 -10.55 15.05
C ASN A 38 24.44 -11.40 13.96
N ARG A 39 23.77 -11.63 12.82
CA ARG A 39 24.38 -12.29 11.66
C ARG A 39 25.56 -11.50 11.11
N MET A 40 25.40 -10.19 10.89
CA MET A 40 26.52 -9.36 10.41
C MET A 40 27.69 -9.34 11.40
N THR A 41 27.42 -9.27 12.70
CA THR A 41 28.46 -9.34 13.74
C THR A 41 29.26 -10.63 13.63
N LYS A 42 28.58 -11.77 13.46
CA LYS A 42 29.23 -13.07 13.34
C LYS A 42 30.01 -13.21 12.02
N GLU A 43 29.39 -12.91 10.89
CA GLU A 43 29.99 -13.11 9.56
C GLU A 43 31.16 -12.15 9.28
N LEU A 44 31.11 -10.93 9.83
CA LEU A 44 32.12 -9.90 9.59
C LEU A 44 33.08 -9.72 10.76
N GLY A 45 32.89 -10.44 11.86
CA GLY A 45 33.72 -10.33 13.07
C GLY A 45 33.67 -8.92 13.68
N LEU A 46 32.49 -8.30 13.75
CA LEU A 46 32.36 -6.93 14.25
C LEU A 46 32.71 -6.85 15.75
N SER A 47 33.52 -5.87 16.13
CA SER A 47 33.70 -5.50 17.54
C SER A 47 32.43 -4.88 18.13
N ASP A 48 32.33 -4.82 19.46
CA ASP A 48 31.17 -4.21 20.13
C ASP A 48 30.94 -2.76 19.70
N THR A 49 32.03 -2.00 19.53
CA THR A 49 31.96 -0.62 19.04
C THR A 49 31.45 -0.55 17.60
N GLN A 50 31.88 -1.45 16.72
CA GLN A 50 31.39 -1.50 15.33
C GLN A 50 29.91 -1.91 15.30
N ARG A 51 29.52 -2.91 16.09
CA ARG A 51 28.14 -3.37 16.21
C ARG A 51 27.19 -2.26 16.66
N SER A 52 27.57 -1.48 17.68
CA SER A 52 26.77 -0.35 18.16
C SER A 52 26.59 0.74 17.09
N LYS A 53 27.63 1.03 16.31
CA LYS A 53 27.54 1.97 15.18
C LYS A 53 26.60 1.45 14.09
N VAL A 54 26.70 0.16 13.75
CA VAL A 54 25.82 -0.47 12.76
C VAL A 54 24.36 -0.44 13.21
N GLU A 55 24.09 -0.73 14.48
CA GLU A 55 22.74 -0.62 15.05
C GLU A 55 22.18 0.80 14.93
N THR A 56 23.00 1.81 15.22
CA THR A 56 22.61 3.23 15.08
C THR A 56 22.30 3.59 13.63
N ILE A 57 23.10 3.12 12.67
CA ILE A 57 22.90 3.36 11.24
C ILE A 57 21.57 2.75 10.77
N LEU A 58 21.32 1.48 11.08
CA LEU A 58 20.12 0.78 10.65
C LEU A 58 18.85 1.33 11.31
N ASN A 59 18.92 1.74 12.59
CA ASN A 59 17.81 2.42 13.25
C ASN A 59 17.51 3.78 12.59
N THR A 60 18.54 4.54 12.23
CA THR A 60 18.38 5.82 11.53
C THR A 60 17.76 5.62 10.15
N GLU A 61 18.20 4.61 9.39
CA GLU A 61 17.61 4.24 8.11
C GLU A 61 16.13 3.89 8.27
N LYS A 62 15.80 3.03 9.23
CA LYS A 62 14.42 2.64 9.52
C LYS A 62 13.52 3.87 9.76
N MET A 63 13.99 4.82 10.58
CA MET A 63 13.24 6.05 10.85
C MET A 63 12.99 6.89 9.59
N LYS A 64 14.00 7.00 8.71
CA LYS A 64 13.86 7.73 7.43
C LYS A 64 12.87 7.04 6.51
N VAL A 65 12.95 5.72 6.39
CA VAL A 65 12.03 4.91 5.59
C VAL A 65 10.60 5.05 6.11
N GLU A 66 10.40 4.95 7.43
CA GLU A 66 9.08 5.14 8.06
C GLU A 66 8.52 6.55 7.82
N ALA A 67 9.36 7.58 7.87
CA ALA A 67 8.94 8.95 7.55
C ALA A 67 8.43 9.07 6.10
N VAL A 68 9.15 8.51 5.13
CA VAL A 68 8.74 8.49 3.72
C VAL A 68 7.42 7.72 3.55
N PHE A 69 7.30 6.52 4.13
CA PHE A 69 6.06 5.76 4.07
C PHE A 69 4.87 6.52 4.66
N ASN A 70 5.06 7.22 5.78
CA ASN A 70 4.01 8.01 6.41
C ASN A 70 3.59 9.21 5.55
N GLU A 71 4.54 9.88 4.89
CA GLU A 71 4.25 10.96 3.96
C GLU A 71 3.46 10.46 2.74
N GLU A 72 3.96 9.41 2.09
CA GLU A 72 3.30 8.83 0.91
C GLU A 72 1.92 8.26 1.23
N ARG A 73 1.75 7.68 2.42
CA ARG A 73 0.43 7.24 2.89
C ARG A 73 -0.58 8.38 2.93
N LYS A 74 -0.19 9.56 3.39
CA LYS A 74 -1.07 10.74 3.42
C LYS A 74 -1.43 11.21 2.01
N LYS A 75 -0.46 11.23 1.09
CA LYS A 75 -0.71 11.57 -0.32
C LYS A 75 -1.70 10.60 -0.96
N LEU A 76 -1.52 9.30 -0.74
CA LEU A 76 -2.43 8.28 -1.24
C LEU A 76 -3.84 8.40 -0.66
N GLN A 77 -3.97 8.73 0.62
CA GLN A 77 -5.28 9.00 1.25
C GLN A 77 -5.98 10.19 0.57
N SER A 78 -5.26 11.28 0.34
CA SER A 78 -5.79 12.45 -0.36
C SER A 78 -6.29 12.10 -1.76
N ILE A 79 -5.50 11.35 -2.54
CA ILE A 79 -5.88 10.91 -3.89
C ILE A 79 -7.13 10.02 -3.85
N GLN A 80 -7.25 9.14 -2.86
CA GLN A 80 -8.43 8.29 -2.69
C GLN A 80 -9.68 9.09 -2.37
N GLU A 81 -9.57 10.11 -1.52
CA GLU A 81 -10.68 11.01 -1.17
C GLU A 81 -11.14 11.84 -2.38
N GLU A 82 -10.19 12.40 -3.13
CA GLU A 82 -10.47 13.13 -4.36
C GLU A 82 -11.17 12.23 -5.38
N THR A 83 -10.63 11.03 -5.62
CA THR A 83 -11.24 10.04 -6.52
C THR A 83 -12.66 9.70 -6.08
N ARG A 84 -12.88 9.51 -4.78
CA ARG A 84 -14.21 9.23 -4.23
C ARG A 84 -15.17 10.39 -4.46
N SER A 85 -14.70 11.62 -4.34
CA SER A 85 -15.48 12.82 -4.65
C SER A 85 -15.86 12.88 -6.12
N SER A 86 -14.90 12.67 -7.03
CA SER A 86 -15.16 12.63 -8.47
C SER A 86 -16.16 11.54 -8.86
N LEU A 87 -16.07 10.36 -8.25
CA LEU A 87 -17.03 9.28 -8.50
C LEU A 87 -18.45 9.62 -8.04
N LYS A 88 -18.61 10.29 -6.89
CA LYS A 88 -19.93 10.75 -6.42
C LYS A 88 -20.59 11.75 -7.36
N ALA A 89 -19.82 12.49 -8.16
CA ALA A 89 -20.36 13.42 -9.15
C ALA A 89 -20.99 12.73 -10.38
N VAL A 90 -20.63 11.47 -10.64
CA VAL A 90 -21.06 10.73 -11.85
C VAL A 90 -21.85 9.46 -11.56
N LEU A 91 -21.81 8.96 -10.32
CA LEU A 91 -22.55 7.76 -9.89
C LEU A 91 -23.79 8.12 -9.08
N SER A 92 -24.85 7.32 -9.20
CA SER A 92 -25.96 7.40 -8.26
C SER A 92 -25.53 6.93 -6.85
N PRO A 93 -26.25 7.33 -5.78
CA PRO A 93 -25.95 6.87 -4.43
C PRO A 93 -25.90 5.34 -4.30
N GLU A 94 -26.83 4.63 -4.94
CA GLU A 94 -26.89 3.17 -4.95
C GLU A 94 -25.69 2.53 -5.66
N GLN A 95 -25.24 3.12 -6.79
CA GLN A 95 -24.05 2.66 -7.50
C GLN A 95 -22.78 2.85 -6.67
N MET A 96 -22.69 3.98 -5.95
CA MET A 96 -21.57 4.27 -5.07
C MET A 96 -21.50 3.29 -3.89
N GLU A 97 -22.62 3.01 -3.24
CA GLU A 97 -22.69 2.03 -2.15
C GLU A 97 -22.30 0.62 -2.63
N LYS A 98 -22.79 0.21 -3.81
CA LYS A 98 -22.42 -1.08 -4.41
C LYS A 98 -20.91 -1.17 -4.67
N LEU A 99 -20.30 -0.10 -5.16
CA LEU A 99 -18.85 -0.02 -5.38
C LEU A 99 -18.08 -0.16 -4.06
N GLU A 100 -18.44 0.61 -3.04
CA GLU A 100 -17.78 0.56 -1.73
C GLU A 100 -17.88 -0.82 -1.07
N ASN A 101 -19.04 -1.48 -1.19
CA ASN A 101 -19.24 -2.82 -0.68
C ASN A 101 -18.36 -3.85 -1.41
N LYS A 102 -18.22 -3.75 -2.73
CA LYS A 102 -17.31 -4.62 -3.50
C LYS A 102 -15.85 -4.43 -3.08
N MET A 103 -15.38 -3.19 -2.97
CA MET A 103 -14.01 -2.90 -2.54
C MET A 103 -13.71 -3.46 -1.13
N ARG A 104 -14.66 -3.34 -0.20
CA ARG A 104 -14.55 -3.92 1.15
C ARG A 104 -14.48 -5.45 1.11
N GLN A 105 -15.28 -6.10 0.27
CA GLN A 105 -15.26 -7.55 0.13
C GLN A 105 -13.95 -8.06 -0.46
N GLU A 106 -13.44 -7.42 -1.50
CA GLU A 106 -12.14 -7.75 -2.10
C GLU A 106 -11.00 -7.59 -1.09
N SER A 107 -11.01 -6.49 -0.34
CA SER A 107 -10.03 -6.25 0.73
C SER A 107 -10.04 -7.36 1.78
N LYS A 108 -11.23 -7.82 2.20
CA LYS A 108 -11.39 -8.95 3.15
C LYS A 108 -10.91 -10.27 2.58
N LYS A 109 -11.22 -10.57 1.31
CA LYS A 109 -10.76 -11.79 0.63
C LYS A 109 -9.24 -11.83 0.54
N ASN A 110 -8.62 -10.72 0.15
CA ASN A 110 -7.17 -10.60 0.04
C ASN A 110 -6.49 -10.75 1.42
N ALA A 111 -7.11 -10.25 2.49
CA ALA A 111 -6.60 -10.42 3.85
C ALA A 111 -6.73 -11.87 4.35
N ALA A 112 -7.81 -12.57 3.99
CA ALA A 112 -8.03 -13.97 4.35
C ALA A 112 -7.09 -14.94 3.61
N GLN A 113 -6.72 -14.63 2.37
CA GLN A 113 -5.77 -15.42 1.57
C GLN A 113 -4.30 -15.27 2.01
N LYS A 114 -4.01 -14.23 2.81
CA LYS A 114 -2.66 -13.97 3.35
C LYS A 114 -2.44 -14.53 4.76
N LYS A 115 -3.47 -15.16 5.36
CA LYS A 115 -3.39 -15.87 6.64
C LYS A 115 -3.20 -17.36 6.39
#